data_AF-A0A7Y2G725-F1
#
_entry.id   AF-A0A7Y2G725-F1
#
_cell.length_a   1.000
_cell.length_b   1.000
_cell.length_c   1.000
_cell.angle_alpha   90.00
_cell.angle_beta   90.00
_cell.angle_gamma   90.00
#
_symmetry.space_group_name_H-M   'P 1'
#
loop_
_entity.id
_entity.type
_entity.pdbx_description
1 polymer ?
#
loop_
_entity_poly.entity_id
_entity_poly.type
_entity_poly.pdbx_seq_one_letter_code
_entity_poly.pdbx_strand_id
1 'polypeptide(L)'
;SDTFRENRIHLAWEYTSRDDTVMPDRVAKHLARVEEVENSLSYSLYRTPEVGGDDAPNWALVFGAGMWALITLIAAGAAYWIARRYWPPAEAAPAETVPDEADPGESTPAGIRGWLILIAIGLVASLGGIAFMLWEARYVFSASTWSLLTTPGQAAYHAMWAPALLFEILGYTALFGFVLVLMLLFFQKRRALPAFYIAYLVANFLFAGVEAVLTHSLPLEEAGSPVGPVIGTFMALLIWIPYFRVSRRVKATFVR
;
A
#
# COMPACT_ATOMS: atom_id res chain seq x y z
N SER A 1 35.04 -0.72 -34.01
CA SER A 1 35.20 0.28 -32.94
C SER A 1 33.87 0.94 -32.72
N ASP A 2 33.20 0.61 -31.62
CA ASP A 2 31.84 1.08 -31.39
C ASP A 2 31.89 2.53 -30.92
N THR A 3 31.20 3.41 -31.64
CA THR A 3 31.20 4.85 -31.34
C THR A 3 29.78 5.31 -31.07
N PHE A 4 29.58 5.89 -29.89
CA PHE A 4 28.30 6.48 -29.49
C PHE A 4 28.27 7.93 -29.97
N ARG A 5 27.42 8.24 -30.96
CA ARG A 5 27.16 9.62 -31.42
C ARG A 5 25.67 9.81 -31.67
N GLU A 6 25.12 10.93 -31.20
CA GLU A 6 23.78 11.44 -31.57
C GLU A 6 22.64 10.41 -31.50
N ASN A 7 22.50 9.70 -30.38
CA ASN A 7 21.37 8.78 -30.14
C ASN A 7 21.26 7.63 -31.17
N ARG A 8 22.36 7.30 -31.86
CA ARG A 8 22.47 6.16 -32.77
C ARG A 8 23.64 5.28 -32.34
N ILE A 9 23.40 3.97 -32.34
CA ILE A 9 24.44 2.97 -32.12
C ILE A 9 24.87 2.46 -33.49
N HIS A 10 26.12 2.74 -33.86
CA HIS A 10 26.74 2.21 -35.07
C HIS A 10 27.53 0.97 -34.70
N LEU A 11 26.97 -0.20 -35.02
CA LEU A 11 27.65 -1.46 -34.87
C LEU A 11 28.35 -1.79 -36.19
N ALA A 12 29.67 -1.87 -36.17
CA ALA A 12 30.48 -2.17 -37.33
C ALA A 12 31.25 -3.47 -37.08
N TRP A 13 30.95 -4.49 -37.87
CA TRP A 13 31.61 -5.80 -37.82
C TRP A 13 32.49 -5.98 -39.04
N GLU A 14 33.64 -6.61 -38.82
CA GLU A 14 34.56 -7.02 -39.87
C GLU A 14 34.69 -8.54 -39.79
N TYR A 15 34.24 -9.23 -40.84
CA TYR A 15 34.36 -10.68 -40.97
C TYR A 15 35.52 -10.98 -41.92
N THR A 16 36.56 -11.62 -41.39
CA THR A 16 37.72 -12.03 -42.19
C THR A 16 37.79 -13.55 -42.23
N SER A 17 37.41 -14.14 -43.37
CA SER A 17 37.74 -15.54 -43.66
C SER A 17 39.24 -15.65 -43.93
N ARG A 18 39.91 -16.65 -43.32
CA ARG A 18 41.34 -16.90 -43.53
C ARG A 18 41.63 -17.89 -44.66
N ASP A 19 40.60 -18.48 -45.25
CA ASP A 19 40.71 -19.44 -46.34
C ASP A 19 39.92 -18.93 -47.56
N ASP A 20 40.59 -18.81 -48.71
CA ASP A 20 39.99 -18.35 -49.98
C ASP A 20 39.11 -19.42 -50.66
N THR A 21 39.18 -20.69 -50.23
CA THR A 21 38.42 -21.79 -50.82
C THR A 21 38.08 -22.87 -49.80
N VAL A 22 36.81 -23.26 -49.76
CA VAL A 22 36.32 -24.36 -48.91
C VAL A 22 36.13 -25.61 -49.77
N MET A 23 36.84 -26.67 -49.42
CA MET A 23 36.71 -27.96 -50.11
C MET A 23 35.29 -28.55 -49.91
N PRO A 24 34.72 -29.29 -50.88
CA PRO A 24 33.34 -29.78 -50.84
C PRO A 24 32.98 -30.61 -49.60
N ASP A 25 33.95 -31.35 -49.06
CA ASP A 25 33.84 -32.16 -47.83
C ASP A 25 33.73 -31.33 -46.54
N ARG A 26 34.09 -30.03 -46.59
CA ARG A 26 34.14 -29.11 -45.44
C ARG A 26 33.04 -28.04 -45.45
N VAL A 27 32.23 -27.96 -46.50
CA VAL A 27 31.16 -26.97 -46.66
C VAL A 27 30.15 -27.04 -45.52
N ALA A 28 29.69 -28.24 -45.15
CA ALA A 28 28.73 -28.42 -44.07
C ALA A 28 29.26 -27.91 -42.71
N LYS A 29 30.55 -28.15 -42.43
CA LYS A 29 31.20 -27.69 -41.19
C LYS A 29 31.44 -26.19 -41.19
N HIS A 30 31.67 -25.59 -42.35
CA HIS A 30 31.80 -24.14 -42.50
C HIS A 30 30.45 -23.45 -42.29
N LEU A 31 29.37 -23.96 -42.90
CA LEU A 31 28.02 -23.42 -42.71
C LEU A 31 27.57 -23.48 -41.24
N ALA A 32 27.80 -24.60 -40.56
CA ALA A 32 27.49 -24.71 -39.12
C ALA A 32 28.24 -23.69 -38.26
N ARG A 33 29.50 -23.37 -38.61
CA ARG A 33 30.27 -22.32 -37.92
C ARG A 33 29.78 -20.91 -38.22
N VAL A 34 29.34 -20.64 -39.45
CA VAL A 34 28.75 -19.36 -39.80
C VAL A 34 27.46 -19.15 -39.02
N GLU A 35 26.61 -20.17 -38.94
CA GLU A 35 25.36 -20.15 -38.17
C GLU A 35 25.61 -20.00 -36.66
N GLU A 36 26.64 -20.64 -36.12
CA GLU A 36 27.06 -20.47 -34.72
C GLU A 36 27.53 -19.03 -34.45
N VAL A 37 28.31 -18.44 -35.37
CA VAL A 37 28.77 -17.06 -35.27
C VAL A 37 27.57 -16.10 -35.36
N GLU A 38 26.66 -16.29 -36.32
CA GLU A 38 25.45 -15.47 -36.45
C GLU A 38 24.56 -15.54 -35.20
N ASN A 39 24.36 -16.73 -34.64
CA ASN A 39 23.59 -16.90 -33.40
C ASN A 39 24.29 -16.30 -32.18
N SER A 40 25.62 -16.33 -32.13
CA SER A 40 26.41 -15.68 -31.06
C SER A 40 26.42 -14.15 -31.14
N LEU A 41 26.14 -13.60 -32.32
CA LEU A 41 26.09 -12.16 -32.60
C LEU A 41 24.70 -11.55 -32.29
N SER A 42 23.75 -12.31 -31.76
CA SER A 42 22.45 -11.76 -31.34
C SER A 42 22.65 -10.84 -30.12
N TYR A 43 22.68 -9.53 -30.35
CA TYR A 43 22.73 -8.54 -29.28
C TYR A 43 21.31 -8.14 -28.85
N SER A 44 20.99 -8.33 -27.57
CA SER A 44 19.86 -7.68 -26.93
C SER A 44 20.34 -6.36 -26.30
N LEU A 45 19.89 -5.23 -26.85
CA LEU A 45 20.16 -3.92 -26.27
C LEU A 45 19.23 -3.68 -25.08
N TYR A 46 19.80 -3.64 -23.88
CA TYR A 46 19.08 -3.18 -22.69
C TYR A 46 19.46 -1.72 -22.43
N ARG A 47 18.48 -0.81 -22.45
CA ARG A 47 18.64 0.52 -21.86
C ARG A 47 18.47 0.33 -20.35
N THR A 48 19.54 0.44 -19.58
CA THR A 48 19.44 0.66 -18.13
C THR A 48 18.90 2.07 -17.93
N PRO A 49 17.65 2.25 -17.46
CA PRO A 49 17.20 3.57 -17.07
C PRO A 49 18.05 4.01 -15.88
N GLU A 50 18.63 5.21 -15.94
CA GLU A 50 19.18 5.83 -14.75
C GLU A 50 18.05 5.98 -13.73
N VAL A 51 18.18 5.30 -12.60
CA VAL A 51 17.29 5.47 -11.45
C VAL A 51 17.50 6.89 -10.93
N GLY A 52 16.62 7.82 -11.32
CA GLY A 52 16.65 9.22 -10.86
C GLY A 52 16.88 10.29 -11.94
N GLY A 53 16.94 9.95 -13.23
CA GLY A 53 16.78 10.95 -14.31
C GLY A 53 15.34 11.49 -14.35
N ASP A 54 15.09 12.59 -15.09
CA ASP A 54 13.76 13.21 -15.32
C ASP A 54 12.75 12.20 -15.91
N ASP A 55 12.27 11.29 -15.07
CA ASP A 55 11.35 10.24 -15.45
C ASP A 55 9.93 10.77 -15.35
N ALA A 56 9.18 10.60 -16.44
CA ALA A 56 7.80 11.05 -16.49
C ALA A 56 6.98 10.28 -15.43
N PRO A 57 6.11 10.97 -14.67
CA PRO A 57 5.18 10.29 -13.79
C PRO A 57 4.29 9.33 -14.58
N ASN A 58 4.04 8.16 -14.00
CA ASN A 58 2.99 7.27 -14.45
C ASN A 58 1.63 7.87 -14.10
N TRP A 59 1.14 8.76 -14.98
CA TRP A 59 -0.12 9.48 -14.79
C TRP A 59 -1.31 8.54 -14.60
N ALA A 60 -1.31 7.36 -15.23
CA ALA A 60 -2.38 6.38 -15.04
C ALA A 60 -2.45 5.91 -13.57
N LEU A 61 -1.30 5.63 -12.95
CA LEU A 61 -1.26 5.28 -11.52
C LEU A 61 -1.63 6.46 -10.63
N VAL A 62 -1.15 7.68 -10.95
CA VAL A 62 -1.49 8.88 -10.18
C VAL A 62 -3.00 9.14 -10.19
N PHE A 63 -3.61 9.16 -11.37
CA PHE A 63 -5.06 9.34 -11.50
C PHE A 63 -5.83 8.18 -10.89
N GLY A 64 -5.37 6.93 -11.08
CA GLY A 64 -5.98 5.75 -10.48
C GLY A 64 -5.99 5.81 -8.95
N ALA A 65 -4.84 6.13 -8.33
CA ALA A 65 -4.73 6.30 -6.88
C ALA A 65 -5.59 7.48 -6.38
N GLY A 66 -5.61 8.60 -7.11
CA GLY A 66 -6.46 9.75 -6.78
C GLY A 66 -7.96 9.44 -6.85
N MET A 67 -8.40 8.72 -7.89
CA MET A 67 -9.79 8.26 -8.01
C MET A 67 -10.13 7.28 -6.89
N TRP A 68 -9.23 6.36 -6.55
CA TRP A 68 -9.42 5.44 -5.44
C TRP A 68 -9.53 6.16 -4.08
N ALA A 69 -8.71 7.17 -3.84
CA ALA A 69 -8.83 8.03 -2.66
C ALA A 69 -10.22 8.69 -2.58
N LEU A 70 -10.72 9.20 -3.71
CA LEU A 70 -12.05 9.80 -3.77
C LEU A 70 -13.15 8.77 -3.49
N ILE A 71 -13.05 7.58 -4.07
CA ILE A 71 -14.00 6.47 -3.86
C ILE A 71 -14.06 6.07 -2.39
N THR A 72 -12.91 5.94 -1.73
CA THR A 72 -12.86 5.53 -0.31
C THR A 72 -13.48 6.58 0.61
N LEU A 73 -13.27 7.87 0.33
CA LEU A 73 -13.91 8.97 1.05
C LEU A 73 -15.43 9.00 0.82
N ILE A 74 -15.89 8.83 -0.43
CA ILE A 74 -17.31 8.76 -0.76
C ILE A 74 -17.96 7.55 -0.09
N ALA A 75 -17.32 6.38 -0.13
CA ALA A 75 -17.81 5.16 0.50
C ALA A 75 -17.93 5.32 2.02
N ALA A 76 -16.93 5.93 2.67
CA ALA A 76 -16.98 6.22 4.09
C ALA A 76 -18.09 7.24 4.45
N GLY A 77 -18.28 8.27 3.62
CA GLY A 77 -19.37 9.24 3.76
C GLY A 77 -20.76 8.60 3.58
N ALA A 78 -20.90 7.72 2.59
CA ALA A 78 -22.13 6.95 2.35
C ALA A 78 -22.40 5.98 3.50
N ALA A 79 -21.38 5.24 3.98
CA ALA A 79 -21.49 4.37 5.15
C ALA A 79 -21.92 5.17 6.38
N TYR A 80 -21.38 6.37 6.58
CA TYR A 80 -21.79 7.25 7.68
C TYR A 80 -23.23 7.73 7.51
N TRP A 81 -23.65 8.10 6.29
CA TRP A 81 -25.02 8.53 6.00
C TRP A 81 -26.03 7.41 6.23
N ILE A 82 -25.74 6.20 5.74
CA ILE A 82 -26.54 4.99 5.96
C ILE A 82 -26.60 4.68 7.46
N ALA A 83 -25.44 4.64 8.14
CA ALA A 83 -25.39 4.41 9.57
C ALA A 83 -26.24 5.43 10.32
N ARG A 84 -26.12 6.73 10.01
CA ARG A 84 -26.95 7.78 10.61
C ARG A 84 -28.44 7.59 10.34
N ARG A 85 -28.84 7.06 9.17
CA ARG A 85 -30.24 6.84 8.81
C ARG A 85 -30.86 5.67 9.57
N TYR A 86 -30.09 4.61 9.81
CA TYR A 86 -30.56 3.35 10.39
C TYR A 86 -30.14 3.13 11.85
N TRP A 87 -29.26 3.95 12.42
CA TRP A 87 -28.93 3.88 13.84
C TRP A 87 -30.16 4.30 14.64
N PRO A 88 -30.81 3.39 15.39
CA PRO A 88 -31.95 3.77 16.21
C PRO A 88 -31.48 4.87 17.17
N PRO A 89 -32.26 5.94 17.41
CA PRO A 89 -31.95 6.88 18.47
C PRO A 89 -31.72 6.03 19.71
N ALA A 90 -30.54 6.16 20.33
CA ALA A 90 -30.19 5.40 21.53
C ALA A 90 -31.43 5.39 22.40
N GLU A 91 -32.06 4.21 22.54
CA GLU A 91 -33.23 4.03 23.39
C GLU A 91 -32.86 4.77 24.67
N ALA A 92 -33.63 5.81 24.99
CA ALA A 92 -33.43 6.56 26.21
C ALA A 92 -33.33 5.49 27.28
N ALA A 93 -32.10 5.26 27.78
CA ALA A 93 -31.81 4.11 28.63
C ALA A 93 -32.95 4.06 29.64
N PRO A 94 -33.73 2.94 29.69
CA PRO A 94 -34.97 2.92 30.44
C PRO A 94 -34.63 3.47 31.78
N ALA A 95 -35.19 4.65 32.12
CA ALA A 95 -34.69 5.53 33.17
C ALA A 95 -34.25 4.63 34.31
N GLU A 96 -32.94 4.36 34.40
CA GLU A 96 -32.43 3.54 35.48
C GLU A 96 -32.89 4.36 36.66
N THR A 97 -33.82 3.79 37.44
CA THR A 97 -34.32 4.40 38.66
C THR A 97 -33.05 4.77 39.39
N VAL A 98 -32.70 6.05 39.33
CA VAL A 98 -31.51 6.59 39.98
C VAL A 98 -31.74 6.14 41.41
N PRO A 99 -30.95 5.20 41.95
CA PRO A 99 -31.00 4.98 43.38
C PRO A 99 -30.78 6.36 43.96
N ASP A 100 -31.66 6.81 44.84
CA ASP A 100 -31.69 8.13 45.49
C ASP A 100 -30.42 8.40 46.34
N GLU A 101 -29.36 7.63 46.09
CA GLU A 101 -28.04 7.61 46.69
C GLU A 101 -26.95 7.67 45.60
N ALA A 102 -27.15 8.46 44.55
CA ALA A 102 -26.04 8.87 43.71
C ALA A 102 -25.11 9.75 44.56
N ASP A 103 -24.01 9.16 45.04
CA ASP A 103 -22.92 9.83 45.71
C ASP A 103 -22.60 11.16 44.98
N PRO A 104 -22.70 12.33 45.65
CA PRO A 104 -22.52 13.64 45.01
C PRO A 104 -21.15 13.85 44.32
N GLY A 105 -20.23 12.89 44.45
CA GLY A 105 -18.92 12.88 43.81
C GLY A 105 -18.80 12.13 42.48
N GLU A 106 -19.74 11.27 42.06
CA GLU A 106 -19.59 10.48 40.82
C GLU A 106 -19.95 11.29 39.56
N SER A 107 -19.03 12.17 39.15
CA SER A 107 -19.09 12.80 37.84
C SER A 107 -19.04 11.72 36.74
N THR A 108 -20.09 11.61 35.91
CA THR A 108 -20.07 10.72 34.74
C THR A 108 -18.83 11.08 33.90
N PRO A 109 -17.89 10.15 33.66
CA PRO A 109 -16.67 10.47 32.93
C PRO A 109 -17.00 10.74 31.45
N ALA A 110 -17.30 11.99 31.13
CA ALA A 110 -17.64 12.46 29.79
C ALA A 110 -16.50 13.28 29.17
N GLY A 111 -16.37 13.20 27.84
CA GLY A 111 -15.39 13.96 27.08
C GLY A 111 -14.08 13.21 26.82
N ILE A 112 -13.24 13.82 25.97
CA ILE A 112 -11.95 13.26 25.53
C ILE A 112 -10.93 13.43 26.68
N ARG A 113 -10.86 12.42 27.54
CA ARG A 113 -9.96 12.36 28.72
C ARG A 113 -9.51 10.93 28.99
N GLY A 114 -8.45 10.76 29.77
CA GLY A 114 -7.91 9.45 30.14
C GLY A 114 -7.46 8.66 28.92
N TRP A 115 -7.84 7.39 28.83
CA TRP A 115 -7.50 6.49 27.71
C TRP A 115 -7.93 7.00 26.32
N LEU A 116 -8.92 7.88 26.22
CA LEU A 116 -9.28 8.49 24.92
C LEU A 116 -8.19 9.43 24.39
N ILE A 117 -7.30 9.95 25.24
CA ILE A 117 -6.15 10.75 24.80
C ILE A 117 -5.17 9.85 24.03
N LEU A 118 -4.96 8.62 24.49
CA LEU A 118 -4.11 7.65 23.77
C LEU A 118 -4.69 7.31 22.39
N ILE A 119 -6.01 7.21 22.28
CA ILE A 119 -6.68 7.05 20.97
C ILE A 119 -6.43 8.26 20.07
N ALA A 120 -6.56 9.48 20.61
CA ALA A 120 -6.34 10.70 19.83
C ALA A 120 -4.89 10.77 19.31
N ILE A 121 -3.91 10.50 20.17
CA ILE A 121 -2.49 10.42 19.81
C ILE A 121 -2.28 9.31 18.77
N GLY A 122 -2.86 8.14 18.99
CA GLY A 122 -2.80 7.01 18.06
C GLY A 122 -3.31 7.36 16.67
N LEU A 123 -4.47 8.04 16.56
CA LEU A 123 -5.01 8.48 15.27
C LEU A 123 -4.09 9.46 14.54
N VAL A 124 -3.51 10.44 15.25
CA VAL A 124 -2.57 11.40 14.67
C VAL A 124 -1.28 10.70 14.24
N ALA A 125 -0.75 9.80 15.07
CA ALA A 125 0.44 9.01 14.75
C ALA A 125 0.19 8.08 13.56
N SER A 126 -0.98 7.43 13.47
CA SER A 126 -1.38 6.62 12.31
C SER A 126 -1.46 7.46 11.04
N LEU A 127 -2.00 8.68 11.10
CA LEU A 127 -2.05 9.56 9.94
C LEU A 127 -0.64 9.90 9.44
N GLY A 128 0.27 10.26 10.34
CA GLY A 128 1.67 10.54 10.01
C GLY A 128 2.41 9.31 9.48
N GLY A 129 2.20 8.15 10.11
CA GLY A 129 2.80 6.88 9.68
C GLY A 129 2.35 6.45 8.29
N ILE A 130 1.05 6.52 8.00
CA ILE A 130 0.53 6.18 6.66
C ILE A 130 1.01 7.20 5.62
N ALA A 131 1.06 8.49 5.96
CA ALA A 131 1.62 9.51 5.07
C ALA A 131 3.10 9.24 4.74
N PHE A 132 3.88 8.79 5.74
CA PHE A 132 5.26 8.39 5.54
C PHE A 132 5.37 7.16 4.62
N MET A 133 4.53 6.12 4.80
CA MET A 133 4.53 4.95 3.91
C MET A 133 4.16 5.34 2.46
N LEU A 134 3.16 6.20 2.27
CA LEU A 134 2.82 6.72 0.94
C LEU A 134 3.95 7.54 0.32
N TRP A 135 4.68 8.29 1.13
CA TRP A 135 5.86 9.03 0.68
C TRP A 135 6.99 8.09 0.26
N GLU A 136 7.26 7.04 1.03
CA GLU A 136 8.25 6.02 0.67
C GLU A 136 7.83 5.31 -0.63
N ALA A 137 6.55 4.96 -0.79
CA ALA A 137 6.01 4.34 -2.01
C ALA A 137 5.96 5.27 -3.23
N ARG A 138 6.44 6.52 -3.15
CA ARG A 138 6.37 7.48 -4.27
C ARG A 138 7.13 7.01 -5.53
N TYR A 139 8.16 6.18 -5.37
CA TYR A 139 8.95 5.65 -6.48
C TYR A 139 8.10 4.81 -7.45
N VAL A 140 7.00 4.23 -6.97
CA VAL A 140 6.09 3.42 -7.79
C VAL A 140 5.40 4.26 -8.87
N PHE A 141 5.26 5.57 -8.64
CA PHE A 141 4.70 6.49 -9.62
C PHE A 141 5.68 6.87 -10.72
N SER A 142 6.94 6.42 -10.69
CA SER A 142 7.86 6.58 -11.82
C SER A 142 7.52 5.58 -12.93
N ALA A 143 7.36 6.05 -14.17
CA ALA A 143 7.01 5.18 -15.29
C ALA A 143 8.11 4.15 -15.59
N SER A 144 9.39 4.54 -15.48
CA SER A 144 10.52 3.64 -15.64
C SER A 144 10.59 2.59 -14.53
N THR A 145 10.40 2.98 -13.27
CA THR A 145 10.44 2.05 -12.12
C THR A 145 9.29 1.06 -12.19
N TRP A 146 8.08 1.54 -12.49
CA TRP A 146 6.93 0.68 -12.72
C TRP A 146 7.20 -0.33 -13.84
N SER A 147 7.72 0.13 -14.99
CA SER A 147 8.04 -0.76 -16.11
C SER A 147 9.13 -1.78 -15.77
N LEU A 148 10.17 -1.36 -15.04
CA LEU A 148 11.29 -2.22 -14.64
C LEU A 148 10.83 -3.40 -13.76
N LEU A 149 9.87 -3.16 -12.86
CA LEU A 149 9.38 -4.17 -11.91
C LEU A 149 8.24 -5.03 -12.48
N THR A 150 7.44 -4.48 -13.41
CA THR A 150 6.16 -5.11 -13.83
C THR A 150 6.14 -5.62 -15.27
N THR A 151 7.12 -5.27 -16.11
CA THR A 151 7.17 -5.71 -17.52
C THR A 151 7.99 -7.01 -17.67
N PRO A 152 7.41 -8.08 -18.25
CA PRO A 152 8.15 -9.30 -18.56
C PRO A 152 9.38 -9.02 -19.43
N GLY A 153 10.51 -9.66 -19.10
CA GLY A 153 11.78 -9.48 -19.81
C GLY A 153 12.69 -8.38 -19.25
N GLN A 154 12.26 -7.65 -18.21
CA GLN A 154 13.11 -6.73 -17.46
C GLN A 154 13.92 -7.46 -16.38
N ALA A 155 15.08 -6.90 -16.03
CA ALA A 155 16.02 -7.54 -15.10
C ALA A 155 15.45 -7.73 -13.67
N ALA A 156 14.59 -6.83 -13.21
CA ALA A 156 13.97 -6.89 -11.88
C ALA A 156 12.52 -7.38 -11.91
N TYR A 157 12.07 -7.96 -13.02
CA TYR A 157 10.69 -8.41 -13.19
C TYR A 157 10.35 -9.57 -12.25
N HIS A 158 9.18 -9.47 -11.61
CA HIS A 158 8.54 -10.56 -10.89
C HIS A 158 7.02 -10.41 -11.00
N ALA A 159 6.32 -11.53 -11.22
CA ALA A 159 4.87 -11.51 -11.44
C ALA A 159 4.07 -10.90 -10.27
N MET A 160 4.62 -10.96 -9.05
CA MET A 160 3.98 -10.41 -7.85
C MET A 160 4.24 -8.91 -7.62
N TRP A 161 5.13 -8.25 -8.37
CA TRP A 161 5.40 -6.82 -8.18
C TRP A 161 4.16 -5.96 -8.44
N ALA A 162 3.50 -6.12 -9.60
CA ALA A 162 2.33 -5.31 -9.92
C ALA A 162 1.19 -5.50 -8.89
N PRO A 163 0.77 -6.73 -8.53
CA PRO A 163 -0.22 -6.95 -7.48
C PRO A 163 0.18 -6.37 -6.12
N ALA A 164 1.44 -6.56 -5.69
CA ALA A 164 1.93 -6.07 -4.40
C ALA A 164 1.90 -4.54 -4.33
N LEU A 165 2.46 -3.87 -5.32
CA LEU A 165 2.53 -2.40 -5.39
C LEU A 165 1.13 -1.76 -5.50
N LEU A 166 0.23 -2.35 -6.29
CA LEU A 166 -1.16 -1.87 -6.37
C LEU A 166 -1.87 -2.06 -5.03
N PHE A 167 -1.72 -3.22 -4.40
CA PHE A 167 -2.33 -3.48 -3.09
C PHE A 167 -1.83 -2.50 -2.04
N GLU A 168 -0.52 -2.23 -2.01
CA GLU A 168 0.12 -1.30 -1.09
C GLU A 168 -0.44 0.12 -1.27
N ILE A 169 -0.40 0.68 -2.48
CA ILE A 169 -0.86 2.04 -2.76
C ILE A 169 -2.36 2.18 -2.47
N LEU A 170 -3.18 1.24 -2.97
CA LEU A 170 -4.62 1.30 -2.79
C LEU A 170 -4.99 1.13 -1.30
N GLY A 171 -4.32 0.22 -0.60
CA GLY A 171 -4.58 -0.04 0.82
C GLY A 171 -4.17 1.12 1.71
N TYR A 172 -2.95 1.66 1.57
CA TYR A 172 -2.53 2.82 2.35
C TYR A 172 -3.38 4.07 2.04
N THR A 173 -3.72 4.30 0.77
CA THR A 173 -4.60 5.40 0.39
C THR A 173 -6.00 5.26 1.02
N ALA A 174 -6.57 4.05 1.04
CA ALA A 174 -7.85 3.77 1.69
C ALA A 174 -7.78 3.96 3.22
N LEU A 175 -6.74 3.43 3.86
CA LEU A 175 -6.53 3.57 5.31
C LEU A 175 -6.31 5.03 5.70
N PHE A 176 -5.58 5.80 4.88
CA PHE A 176 -5.38 7.23 5.09
C PHE A 176 -6.72 7.98 5.10
N GLY A 177 -7.55 7.77 4.06
CA GLY A 177 -8.89 8.34 3.99
C GLY A 177 -9.79 7.93 5.16
N PHE A 178 -9.72 6.66 5.59
CA PHE A 178 -10.47 6.16 6.74
C PHE A 178 -10.02 6.86 8.04
N VAL A 179 -8.72 7.01 8.28
CA VAL A 179 -8.21 7.71 9.47
C VAL A 179 -8.69 9.17 9.50
N LEU A 180 -8.74 9.86 8.35
CA LEU A 180 -9.30 11.22 8.27
C LEU A 180 -10.77 11.25 8.71
N VAL A 181 -11.58 10.31 8.23
CA VAL A 181 -12.99 10.19 8.65
C VAL A 181 -13.08 9.88 10.15
N LEU A 182 -12.23 9.00 10.68
CA LEU A 182 -12.19 8.71 12.11
C LEU A 182 -11.84 9.94 12.94
N MET A 183 -10.87 10.74 12.53
CA MET A 183 -10.54 12.00 13.22
C MET A 183 -11.74 12.94 13.23
N LEU A 184 -12.42 13.12 12.09
CA LEU A 184 -13.64 13.94 12.03
C LEU A 184 -14.73 13.41 12.98
N LEU A 185 -15.01 12.10 12.98
CA LEU A 185 -16.00 11.49 13.87
C LEU A 185 -15.60 11.60 15.35
N PHE A 186 -14.30 11.45 15.66
CA PHE A 186 -13.74 11.51 17.01
C PHE A 186 -13.85 12.90 17.60
N PHE A 187 -13.39 13.94 16.89
CA PHE A 187 -13.44 15.31 17.40
C PHE A 187 -14.85 15.89 17.41
N GLN A 188 -15.71 15.48 16.47
CA GLN A 188 -17.15 15.82 16.50
C GLN A 188 -17.97 14.99 17.49
N LYS A 189 -17.34 14.06 18.23
CA LYS A 189 -17.97 13.19 19.22
C LYS A 189 -19.21 12.46 18.67
N ARG A 190 -19.11 11.95 17.43
CA ARG A 190 -20.23 11.28 16.76
C ARG A 190 -20.45 9.87 17.31
N ARG A 191 -21.72 9.48 17.44
CA ARG A 191 -22.17 8.13 17.81
C ARG A 191 -21.64 7.01 16.92
N ALA A 192 -21.31 7.33 15.67
CA ALA A 192 -20.75 6.37 14.71
C ALA A 192 -19.29 5.98 15.01
N LEU A 193 -18.54 6.77 15.79
CA LEU A 193 -17.11 6.58 16.00
C LEU A 193 -16.77 5.16 16.50
N PRO A 194 -17.37 4.62 17.58
CA PRO A 194 -16.99 3.29 18.08
C PRO A 194 -17.08 2.18 17.03
N ALA A 195 -18.13 2.19 16.21
CA ALA A 195 -18.30 1.20 15.14
C ALA A 195 -17.26 1.38 14.03
N PHE A 196 -17.03 2.62 13.58
CA PHE A 196 -16.04 2.92 12.53
C PHE A 196 -14.62 2.61 13.00
N TYR A 197 -14.28 2.88 14.26
CA TYR A 197 -12.96 2.59 14.79
C TYR A 197 -12.69 1.08 14.90
N ILE A 198 -13.67 0.29 15.34
CA ILE A 198 -13.56 -1.17 15.33
C ILE A 198 -13.38 -1.69 13.89
N ALA A 199 -14.15 -1.17 12.93
CA ALA A 199 -14.02 -1.53 11.53
C ALA A 199 -12.62 -1.19 10.97
N TYR A 200 -12.07 -0.03 11.34
CA TYR A 200 -10.71 0.37 10.99
C TYR A 200 -9.65 -0.57 11.57
N LEU A 201 -9.74 -0.95 12.85
CA LEU A 201 -8.77 -1.87 13.45
C LEU A 201 -8.76 -3.22 12.72
N VAL A 202 -9.95 -3.74 12.37
CA VAL A 202 -10.08 -5.00 11.63
C VAL A 202 -9.52 -4.86 10.22
N ALA A 203 -9.86 -3.79 9.51
CA ALA A 203 -9.33 -3.51 8.18
C ALA A 203 -7.79 -3.39 8.19
N ASN A 204 -7.22 -2.71 9.19
CA ASN A 204 -5.78 -2.53 9.32
C ASN A 204 -5.04 -3.85 9.59
N PHE A 205 -5.62 -4.72 10.43
CA PHE A 205 -5.07 -6.06 10.67
C PHE A 205 -5.12 -6.95 9.42
N LEU A 206 -6.25 -6.96 8.71
CA LEU A 206 -6.38 -7.72 7.46
C LEU A 206 -5.40 -7.18 6.39
N PHE A 207 -5.28 -5.86 6.28
CA PHE A 207 -4.32 -5.23 5.37
C PHE A 207 -2.88 -5.65 5.69
N ALA A 208 -2.45 -5.56 6.95
CA ALA A 208 -1.12 -6.00 7.37
C ALA A 208 -0.89 -7.50 7.09
N GLY A 209 -1.91 -8.34 7.28
CA GLY A 209 -1.81 -9.77 6.97
C GLY A 209 -1.61 -10.05 5.47
N VAL A 210 -2.34 -9.36 4.60
CA VAL A 210 -2.18 -9.52 3.15
C VAL A 210 -0.85 -8.93 2.67
N GLU A 211 -0.43 -7.79 3.21
CA GLU A 211 0.88 -7.18 2.92
C GLU A 211 2.02 -8.14 3.29
N ALA A 212 1.97 -8.76 4.48
CA ALA A 212 2.96 -9.76 4.88
C ALA A 212 3.03 -10.97 3.92
N VAL A 213 1.89 -11.44 3.40
CA VAL A 213 1.84 -12.54 2.42
C VAL A 213 2.42 -12.10 1.07
N LEU A 214 2.11 -10.89 0.60
CA LEU A 214 2.62 -10.35 -0.66
C LEU A 214 4.13 -10.12 -0.58
N THR A 215 4.61 -9.55 0.52
CA THR A 215 6.04 -9.32 0.77
C THR A 215 6.82 -10.64 0.83
N HIS A 216 6.26 -11.68 1.47
CA HIS A 216 6.88 -13.01 1.47
C HIS A 216 6.91 -13.66 0.07
N SER A 217 5.99 -13.28 -0.81
CA SER A 217 5.92 -13.81 -2.18
C SER A 217 6.88 -13.10 -3.15
N LEU A 218 7.58 -12.06 -2.71
CA LEU A 218 8.57 -11.33 -3.50
C LEU A 218 9.98 -11.87 -3.23
N PRO A 219 10.88 -11.87 -4.24
CA PRO A 219 12.26 -12.32 -4.09
C PRO A 219 13.12 -11.24 -3.41
N LEU A 220 12.79 -10.89 -2.16
CA LEU A 220 13.50 -9.91 -1.35
C LEU A 220 14.48 -10.63 -0.42
N GLU A 221 15.76 -10.64 -0.77
CA GLU A 221 16.81 -11.35 0.00
C GLU A 221 17.06 -10.75 1.40
N GLU A 222 16.72 -9.47 1.61
CA GLU A 222 16.97 -8.73 2.88
C GLU A 222 15.71 -8.14 3.53
N ALA A 223 14.51 -8.59 3.17
CA ALA A 223 13.30 -8.09 3.84
C ALA A 223 13.29 -8.52 5.33
N GLY A 224 13.23 -7.54 6.24
CA GLY A 224 12.98 -7.80 7.66
C GLY A 224 11.70 -8.60 7.89
N SER A 225 11.52 -9.18 9.08
CA SER A 225 10.38 -10.05 9.36
C SER A 225 9.04 -9.35 9.09
N PRO A 226 8.22 -9.83 8.11
CA PRO A 226 6.94 -9.21 7.76
C PRO A 226 5.87 -9.42 8.85
N VAL A 227 6.18 -10.19 9.89
CA VAL A 227 5.23 -10.57 10.94
C VAL A 227 5.09 -9.48 12.01
N GLY A 228 6.09 -8.60 12.17
CA GLY A 228 6.10 -7.54 13.18
C GLY A 228 4.86 -6.62 13.12
N PRO A 229 4.55 -6.02 11.96
CA PRO A 229 3.36 -5.19 11.78
C PRO A 229 2.04 -5.94 12.05
N VAL A 230 1.95 -7.21 11.67
CA VAL A 230 0.77 -8.07 11.91
C VAL A 230 0.54 -8.28 13.40
N ILE A 231 1.59 -8.56 14.17
CA ILE A 231 1.48 -8.71 15.63
C ILE A 231 1.04 -7.39 16.26
N GLY A 232 1.62 -6.26 15.84
CA GLY A 232 1.27 -4.94 16.36
C GLY A 232 -0.21 -4.60 16.14
N THR A 233 -0.73 -4.83 14.93
CA THR A 233 -2.15 -4.59 14.60
C THR A 233 -3.08 -5.58 15.32
N PHE A 234 -2.66 -6.82 15.52
CA PHE A 234 -3.40 -7.80 16.31
C PHE A 234 -3.50 -7.41 17.79
N MET A 235 -2.40 -6.93 18.40
CA MET A 235 -2.44 -6.43 19.77
C MET A 235 -3.35 -5.22 19.92
N ALA A 236 -3.35 -4.32 18.93
CA ALA A 236 -4.27 -3.19 18.90
C ALA A 236 -5.75 -3.64 18.88
N LEU A 237 -6.10 -4.69 18.13
CA LEU A 237 -7.45 -5.28 18.14
C LEU A 237 -7.84 -5.76 19.55
N LEU A 238 -6.95 -6.54 20.19
CA LEU A 238 -7.20 -7.13 21.50
C LEU A 238 -7.38 -6.09 22.61
N ILE A 239 -6.65 -4.98 22.53
CA ILE A 239 -6.73 -3.91 23.54
C ILE A 239 -7.96 -3.03 23.28
N TRP A 240 -8.13 -2.57 22.04
CA TRP A 240 -9.06 -1.49 21.77
C TRP A 240 -10.49 -1.94 21.48
N ILE A 241 -10.73 -3.13 20.90
CA ILE A 241 -12.11 -3.60 20.69
C ILE A 241 -12.86 -3.74 22.02
N PRO A 242 -12.33 -4.43 23.05
CA PRO A 242 -13.00 -4.53 24.34
C PRO A 242 -13.20 -3.17 24.98
N TYR A 243 -12.21 -2.28 24.90
CA TYR A 243 -12.31 -0.92 25.40
C TYR A 243 -13.47 -0.15 24.76
N PHE A 244 -13.60 -0.15 23.43
CA PHE A 244 -14.67 0.56 22.73
C PHE A 244 -16.06 -0.05 22.93
N ARG A 245 -16.17 -1.36 23.23
CA ARG A 245 -17.45 -2.02 23.50
C ARG A 245 -17.93 -1.88 24.94
N VAL A 246 -17.02 -1.96 25.91
CA VAL A 246 -17.36 -2.06 27.34
C VAL A 246 -17.25 -0.73 28.07
N SER A 247 -16.32 0.15 27.68
CA SER A 247 -16.00 1.37 28.44
C SER A 247 -17.19 2.32 28.64
N ARG A 248 -17.52 2.59 29.92
CA ARG A 248 -18.51 3.60 30.31
C ARG A 248 -18.17 4.99 29.75
N ARG A 249 -16.87 5.34 29.68
CA ARG A 249 -16.40 6.64 29.15
C ARG A 249 -16.64 6.79 27.65
N VAL A 250 -16.45 5.71 26.87
CA VAL A 250 -16.73 5.71 25.42
C VAL A 250 -18.22 5.92 25.19
N LYS A 251 -19.07 5.16 25.91
CA LYS A 251 -20.53 5.32 25.84
C LYS A 251 -20.96 6.75 26.24
N ALA A 252 -20.44 7.26 27.36
CA ALA A 252 -20.76 8.61 27.84
C ALA A 252 -20.27 9.75 26.92
N THR A 253 -19.21 9.52 26.13
CA THR A 253 -18.63 10.56 25.26
C THR A 253 -19.22 10.55 23.85
N PHE A 254 -19.49 9.37 23.30
CA PHE A 254 -19.90 9.22 21.91
C PHE A 254 -21.34 8.78 21.72
N VAL A 255 -21.94 8.04 22.67
CA VAL A 255 -23.27 7.40 22.51
C VAL A 255 -24.41 8.23 23.14
N ARG A 256 -24.07 9.30 23.87
CA ARG A 256 -25.02 10.23 24.48
C ARG A 256 -25.84 10.99 23.45
#